data_AF-A0A699SL72-F1
#
_entry.id   AF-A0A699SL72-F1
#
_cell.length_a   1.000
_cell.length_b   1.000
_cell.length_c   1.000
_cell.angle_alpha   90.00
_cell.angle_beta   90.00
_cell.angle_gamma   90.00
#
_symmetry.space_group_name_H-M   'P 1'
#
loop_
_entity.id
_entity.type
_entity.pdbx_description
1 polymer ?
#
loop_
_entity_poly.entity_id
_entity_poly.type
_entity_poly.pdbx_seq_one_letter_code
_entity_poly.pdbx_strand_id
1 'polypeptide(L)'
;WWNPKCNGNLPPGSMGWPLLGETIQFFAPNTTWDTPPFVKERMKRYGSIFRTNLVGRPVIVSTDADLNNMIFQQEGQLFQSWYPDSFTEV
;
A
#
# COMPACT_ATOMS: atom_id res chain seq x y z
N TRP A 1 15.90 -3.00 0.04
CA TRP A 1 15.91 -4.48 -0.04
C TRP A 1 14.74 -4.93 -0.90
N TRP A 2 14.77 -6.21 -1.27
CA TRP A 2 14.02 -6.93 -2.30
C TRP A 2 12.85 -6.19 -2.97
N ASN A 3 13.12 -5.72 -4.19
CA ASN A 3 12.06 -5.52 -5.17
C ASN A 3 11.61 -6.91 -5.63
N PRO A 4 10.32 -7.26 -5.53
CA PRO A 4 9.82 -8.51 -6.10
C PRO A 4 10.15 -8.53 -7.60
N LYS A 5 10.56 -9.69 -8.11
CA LYS A 5 10.76 -9.87 -9.55
C LYS A 5 9.41 -9.78 -10.23
N CYS A 6 9.29 -8.91 -11.23
CA CYS A 6 8.08 -8.66 -11.99
C CYS A 6 8.41 -8.67 -13.49
N ASN A 7 7.50 -9.18 -14.31
CA ASN A 7 7.61 -9.08 -15.76
C ASN A 7 6.91 -7.77 -16.19
N GLY A 8 7.56 -6.64 -15.94
CA GLY A 8 7.00 -5.29 -16.16
C GLY A 8 7.62 -4.24 -15.23
N ASN A 9 7.14 -3.00 -15.34
CA ASN A 9 7.56 -1.91 -14.47
C ASN A 9 6.64 -1.83 -13.25
N LEU A 10 7.21 -1.96 -12.05
CA LEU A 10 6.48 -1.70 -10.82
C LEU A 10 6.38 -0.19 -10.57
N PRO A 11 5.33 0.26 -9.85
CA PRO A 11 5.29 1.62 -9.33
C PRO A 11 6.55 1.95 -8.51
N PRO A 12 6.97 3.22 -8.48
CA PRO A 12 8.05 3.67 -7.62
C PRO A 12 7.70 3.41 -6.15
N GLY A 13 8.72 3.32 -5.31
CA GLY A 13 8.52 3.15 -3.87
C GLY A 13 9.68 2.46 -3.18
N SER A 14 9.65 2.51 -1.85
CA SER A 14 10.61 1.87 -0.97
C SER A 14 9.94 0.68 -0.32
N MET A 15 10.68 -0.40 -0.10
CA MET A 15 10.12 -1.46 0.72
C MET A 15 10.09 -1.05 2.23
N GLY A 16 10.91 -0.09 2.76
CA GLY A 16 11.18 0.16 4.23
C GLY A 16 12.46 -0.45 4.97
N TRP A 17 12.29 -1.31 5.99
CA TRP A 17 13.35 -2.17 6.61
C TRP A 17 13.18 -3.68 6.34
N PRO A 18 14.26 -4.52 6.39
CA PRO A 18 14.13 -5.97 6.28
C PRO A 18 13.09 -6.54 7.27
N LEU A 19 12.24 -7.47 6.80
CA LEU A 19 11.12 -8.10 7.51
C LEU A 19 9.97 -7.15 7.90
N LEU A 20 10.27 -6.00 8.51
CA LEU A 20 9.28 -5.08 9.04
C LEU A 20 8.66 -4.17 7.98
N GLY A 21 9.31 -3.96 6.85
CA GLY A 21 8.80 -3.02 5.86
C GLY A 21 8.78 -1.59 6.37
N GLU A 22 7.74 -0.84 6.00
CA GLU A 22 7.43 0.49 6.54
C GLU A 22 6.32 0.46 7.60
N THR A 23 5.98 -0.74 8.10
CA THR A 23 4.84 -1.02 8.98
C THR A 23 4.75 -0.13 10.21
N ILE A 24 5.87 0.14 10.88
CA ILE A 24 5.89 0.98 12.09
C ILE A 24 5.46 2.42 11.77
N GLN A 25 5.94 2.97 10.66
CA GLN A 25 5.56 4.33 10.24
C GLN A 25 4.12 4.37 9.74
N PHE A 26 3.64 3.29 9.13
CA PHE A 26 2.25 3.17 8.68
C PHE A 26 1.26 3.17 9.85
N PHE A 27 1.54 2.43 10.92
CA PHE A 27 0.69 2.36 12.12
C PHE A 27 0.99 3.44 13.16
N ALA A 28 1.89 4.38 12.86
CA ALA A 28 2.17 5.48 13.78
C ALA A 28 0.88 6.27 14.07
N PRO A 29 0.61 6.61 15.35
CA PRO A 29 -0.61 7.30 15.72
C PRO A 29 -0.68 8.65 15.01
N ASN A 30 -1.85 8.92 14.42
CA ASN A 30 -2.15 10.18 13.77
C ASN A 30 -3.32 10.84 14.49
N THR A 31 -3.16 12.11 14.87
CA THR A 31 -4.20 12.89 15.57
C THR A 31 -5.12 13.65 14.61
N THR A 32 -4.82 13.63 13.30
CA THR A 32 -5.63 14.31 12.29
C THR A 32 -6.65 13.36 11.65
N TRP A 33 -7.83 13.90 11.33
CA TRP A 33 -8.90 13.21 10.59
C TRP A 33 -8.67 13.19 9.07
N ASP A 34 -7.47 13.54 8.62
CA ASP A 34 -7.10 13.61 7.21
C ASP A 34 -6.15 12.48 6.80
N THR A 35 -5.60 12.56 5.59
CA THR A 35 -4.66 11.55 5.08
C THR A 35 -3.46 11.41 6.03
N PRO A 36 -3.14 10.18 6.50
CA PRO A 36 -2.04 9.95 7.42
C PRO A 36 -0.71 10.52 6.91
N PRO A 37 0.15 11.06 7.80
CA PRO A 37 1.46 11.61 7.43
C PRO A 37 2.30 10.64 6.59
N PHE A 38 2.25 9.35 6.89
CA PHE A 38 2.90 8.30 6.11
C PHE A 38 2.51 8.37 4.63
N VAL A 39 1.21 8.39 4.34
CA VAL A 39 0.68 8.41 2.97
C VAL A 39 1.05 9.73 2.28
N LYS A 40 0.89 10.87 2.95
CA LYS A 40 1.26 12.19 2.41
C LYS A 40 2.73 12.27 1.99
N GLU A 41 3.63 11.78 2.83
CA GLU A 41 5.07 11.80 2.53
C GLU A 41 5.41 10.92 1.32
N ARG A 42 4.79 9.75 1.21
CA ARG A 42 5.01 8.82 0.08
C ARG A 42 4.38 9.36 -1.19
N MET A 43 3.19 9.95 -1.13
CA MET A 43 2.58 10.65 -2.27
C MET A 43 3.50 11.73 -2.82
N LYS A 44 4.08 12.56 -1.94
CA LYS A 44 5.02 13.62 -2.34
C LYS A 44 6.30 13.07 -2.99
N ARG A 45 6.77 11.90 -2.54
CA ARG A 45 8.05 11.31 -2.99
C ARG A 45 7.91 10.41 -4.23
N TYR A 46 6.84 9.64 -4.32
CA TYR A 46 6.68 8.56 -5.29
C TYR A 46 5.48 8.76 -6.22
N GLY A 47 4.58 9.71 -5.91
CA GLY A 47 3.35 9.94 -6.67
C GLY A 47 2.13 9.25 -6.07
N SER A 48 0.99 9.36 -6.76
CA SER A 48 -0.31 8.83 -6.31
C SER A 48 -0.37 7.31 -6.23
N ILE A 49 0.52 6.61 -6.93
CA ILE A 49 0.61 5.15 -6.92
C ILE A 49 2.05 4.78 -6.55
N PHE A 50 2.19 4.08 -5.44
CA PHE A 50 3.51 3.67 -4.96
C PHE A 50 3.47 2.29 -4.33
N ARG A 51 4.63 1.64 -4.27
CA ARG A 51 4.79 0.34 -3.59
C ARG A 51 5.46 0.50 -2.23
N THR A 52 5.11 -0.38 -1.31
CA THR A 52 5.76 -0.50 0.00
C THR A 52 5.69 -1.94 0.52
N ASN A 53 6.24 -2.21 1.69
CA ASN A 53 6.03 -3.47 2.41
C ASN A 53 5.36 -3.17 3.75
N LEU A 54 4.19 -3.77 3.98
CA LEU A 54 3.43 -3.65 5.22
C LEU A 54 3.18 -5.05 5.79
N VAL A 55 3.45 -5.23 7.08
CA VAL A 55 3.28 -6.49 7.82
C VAL A 55 3.95 -7.68 7.09
N GLY A 56 5.16 -7.44 6.58
CA GLY A 56 5.96 -8.43 5.85
C GLY A 56 5.47 -8.74 4.42
N ARG A 57 4.44 -8.04 3.92
CA ARG A 57 3.86 -8.27 2.58
C ARG A 57 4.17 -7.09 1.65
N PRO A 58 4.62 -7.34 0.41
CA PRO A 58 4.73 -6.30 -0.60
C PRO A 58 3.34 -5.84 -1.03
N VAL A 59 3.08 -4.53 -1.00
CA VAL A 59 1.77 -3.94 -1.30
C VAL A 59 1.92 -2.74 -2.25
N ILE A 60 0.88 -2.48 -3.02
CA ILE A 60 0.73 -1.25 -3.82
C ILE A 60 -0.33 -0.40 -3.12
N VAL A 61 0.00 0.86 -2.88
CA VAL A 61 -0.92 1.86 -2.34
C VAL A 61 -1.31 2.80 -3.47
N SER A 62 -2.61 3.02 -3.62
CA SER A 62 -3.18 3.95 -4.60
C SER A 62 -3.99 5.04 -3.90
N THR A 63 -3.63 6.29 -4.18
CA THR A 63 -4.43 7.49 -3.88
C THR A 63 -4.96 8.12 -5.17
N ASP A 64 -4.90 7.39 -6.28
CA ASP A 64 -5.38 7.80 -7.59
C ASP A 64 -6.86 7.42 -7.74
N ALA A 65 -7.71 8.41 -8.04
CA ALA A 65 -9.16 8.20 -8.07
C ALA A 65 -9.59 7.27 -9.21
N ASP A 66 -8.97 7.38 -10.37
CA ASP A 66 -9.32 6.59 -11.55
C ASP A 66 -8.93 5.13 -11.36
N LEU A 67 -7.72 4.87 -10.85
CA LEU A 67 -7.28 3.52 -10.50
C LEU A 67 -8.16 2.91 -9.40
N ASN A 68 -8.50 3.67 -8.37
CA ASN A 68 -9.36 3.18 -7.29
C ASN A 68 -10.75 2.80 -7.82
N ASN A 69 -11.35 3.63 -8.68
CA ASN A 69 -12.62 3.32 -9.33
C ASN A 69 -12.53 2.05 -10.18
N MET A 70 -11.45 1.87 -10.93
CA MET A 70 -11.22 0.65 -11.73
C MET A 70 -11.11 -0.60 -10.85
N ILE A 71 -10.37 -0.53 -9.74
CA ILE A 71 -10.23 -1.65 -8.79
C ILE A 71 -11.62 -2.09 -8.29
N PHE A 72 -12.45 -1.13 -7.86
CA PHE A 72 -13.79 -1.44 -7.38
C PHE A 72 -14.71 -2.02 -8.47
N GLN A 73 -14.61 -1.53 -9.71
CA GLN A 73 -15.40 -2.07 -10.83
C GLN A 73 -14.98 -3.48 -11.26
N GLN A 74 -13.74 -3.87 -10.98
CA GLN A 74 -13.14 -5.14 -11.40
C GLN A 74 -13.02 -6.16 -10.26
N GLU A 75 -13.67 -5.90 -9.12
CA GLU A 75 -13.77 -6.82 -7.99
C GLU A 75 -14.43 -8.14 -8.42
N GLY A 76 -13.82 -9.27 -8.05
CA GLY A 76 -14.23 -10.62 -8.44
C GLY A 76 -13.78 -11.05 -9.84
N GLN A 77 -13.12 -10.18 -10.60
CA GLN A 77 -12.55 -10.51 -11.92
C GLN A 77 -11.03 -10.37 -11.93
N LEU A 78 -10.53 -9.15 -11.74
CA LEU A 78 -9.08 -8.84 -11.74
C LEU A 78 -8.55 -8.59 -10.33
N PHE A 79 -9.42 -8.16 -9.41
CA PHE A 79 -9.09 -7.90 -8.01
C PHE A 79 -9.97 -8.72 -7.09
N GLN A 80 -9.46 -8.98 -5.89
CA GLN A 80 -10.20 -9.62 -4.82
C GLN A 80 -9.85 -8.93 -3.51
N SER A 81 -10.87 -8.63 -2.72
CA SER A 81 -10.72 -8.09 -1.38
C SER A 81 -9.97 -9.07 -0.48
N TRP A 82 -9.01 -8.54 0.26
CA TRP A 82 -8.18 -9.28 1.19
C TRP A 82 -8.02 -8.49 2.48
N TYR A 83 -8.17 -9.18 3.61
CA TYR A 83 -7.93 -8.63 4.94
C TYR A 83 -6.98 -9.57 5.69
N PRO A 84 -6.11 -9.05 6.57
CA PRO A 84 -5.35 -9.90 7.46
C PRO A 84 -6.29 -10.69 8.36
N ASP A 85 -5.95 -11.93 8.67
CA ASP A 85 -6.81 -12.86 9.44
C ASP A 85 -7.26 -12.27 10.79
N SER A 86 -6.43 -11.44 11.41
CA SER A 86 -6.73 -10.72 12.65
C SER A 86 -7.92 -9.74 12.56
N PHE A 87 -8.36 -9.38 11.35
CA PHE A 87 -9.50 -8.50 11.10
C PHE A 87 -10.76 -9.26 10.68
N THR A 88 -10.66 -10.57 10.44
CA THR A 88 -11.78 -11.41 9.99
C THR A 88 -12.41 -12.27 11.09
N GLU A 89 -11.80 -12.29 12.29
CA GLU A 89 -12.33 -13.01 13.45
C GLU A 89 -13.38 -12.12 14.17
N VAL A 90 -14.63 -12.55 14.13
CA VAL A 90 -15.81 -11.95 14.80
C VAL A 90 -16.16 -12.69 16.07
#